data_AF-A0AA88R6N5-F1
#
_entry.id   AF-A0AA88R6N5-F1
#
_cell.length_a   1.000
_cell.length_b   1.000
_cell.length_c   1.000
_cell.angle_alpha   90.00
_cell.angle_beta   90.00
_cell.angle_gamma   90.00
#
_symmetry.space_group_name_H-M   'P 1'
#
loop_
_entity.id
_entity.type
_entity.pdbx_description
1 polymer ?
#
loop_
_entity_poly.entity_id
_entity_poly.type
_entity_poly.pdbx_seq_one_letter_code
_entity_poly.pdbx_strand_id
1 'polypeptide(L)'
;MDSPPISLTRNAKGWLTTRSWDFVGMSENVLRNPAMESDVIVGVIDTGIWPESESFSDEGFGPAPLKWKGACKGGTNFTCNK
;
A
#
# COMPACT_ATOMS: atom_id res chain seq x y z
N MET A 1 -18.69 16.80 27.41
CA MET A 1 -18.41 15.70 26.47
C MET A 1 -17.09 16.04 25.82
N ASP A 2 -16.03 15.65 26.49
CA ASP A 2 -14.67 16.00 26.12
C ASP A 2 -14.30 15.29 24.82
N SER A 3 -13.79 16.06 23.87
CA SER A 3 -13.18 15.51 22.66
C SER A 3 -11.94 14.71 23.09
N PRO A 4 -11.72 13.50 22.56
CA PRO A 4 -10.54 12.73 22.94
C PRO A 4 -9.26 13.48 22.52
N PRO A 5 -8.18 13.38 23.29
CA PRO A 5 -6.92 14.02 22.97
C PRO A 5 -6.33 13.38 21.71
N ILE A 6 -6.01 14.19 20.71
CA ILE A 6 -5.21 13.77 19.57
C ILE A 6 -3.80 13.45 20.11
N SER A 7 -3.52 12.16 20.31
CA SER A 7 -2.16 11.68 20.57
C SER A 7 -1.33 11.88 19.31
N LEU A 8 -0.46 12.89 19.32
CA LEU A 8 0.53 13.13 18.28
C LEU A 8 1.67 12.11 18.41
N THR A 9 1.50 10.92 17.82
CA THR A 9 2.60 9.97 17.63
C THR A 9 3.21 10.14 16.23
N ARG A 10 4.53 10.42 16.21
CA ARG A 10 5.45 10.44 15.06
C ARG A 10 4.91 11.09 13.77
N ASN A 11 4.96 12.42 13.71
CA ASN A 11 4.98 13.25 12.48
C ASN A 11 4.31 12.65 11.23
N ALA A 12 2.98 12.59 11.22
CA ALA A 12 2.20 12.28 10.02
C ALA A 12 2.23 13.46 9.02
N LYS A 13 3.39 13.73 8.42
CA LYS A 13 3.44 14.31 7.07
C LYS A 13 3.56 13.16 6.07
N GLY A 14 2.61 12.23 6.13
CA GLY A 14 2.40 11.20 5.11
C GLY A 14 1.44 11.73 4.06
N TRP A 15 1.57 11.27 2.82
CA TRP A 15 0.58 11.54 1.78
C TRP A 15 -0.75 10.89 2.18
N LEU A 16 -1.78 11.71 2.42
CA LEU A 16 -3.10 11.23 2.81
C LEU A 16 -3.99 11.15 1.58
N THR A 17 -4.56 9.97 1.32
CA THR A 17 -5.51 9.72 0.22
C THR A 17 -6.97 9.65 0.70
N THR A 18 -7.24 10.04 1.95
CA THR A 18 -8.54 9.90 2.64
C THR A 18 -9.72 10.59 1.96
N ARG A 19 -9.47 11.51 1.01
CA ARG A 19 -10.54 12.22 0.28
C ARG A 19 -10.31 12.31 -1.23
N SER A 20 -9.08 12.10 -1.71
CA SER A 20 -8.75 12.26 -3.13
C SER A 20 -9.51 11.26 -4.00
N TRP A 21 -9.77 10.06 -3.50
CA TRP A 21 -10.53 9.02 -4.20
C TRP A 21 -12.00 9.41 -4.41
N ASP A 22 -12.65 9.94 -3.37
CA ASP A 22 -14.02 10.48 -3.49
C ASP A 22 -14.07 11.65 -4.47
N PHE A 23 -13.07 12.53 -4.42
CA PHE A 23 -13.00 13.69 -5.32
C PHE A 23 -12.94 13.29 -6.80
N VAL A 24 -12.24 12.19 -7.14
CA VAL A 24 -12.20 11.67 -8.52
C VAL A 24 -13.34 10.69 -8.85
N GLY A 25 -14.31 10.53 -7.95
CA GLY A 25 -15.47 9.65 -8.17
C GLY A 25 -15.17 8.15 -8.03
N MET A 26 -14.09 7.77 -7.33
CA MET A 26 -13.71 6.39 -7.05
C MET A 26 -13.88 6.08 -5.56
N SER A 27 -15.12 6.07 -5.08
CA SER A 27 -15.40 5.69 -3.69
C SER A 27 -15.11 4.21 -3.44
N GLU A 28 -15.07 3.78 -2.18
CA GLU A 28 -14.71 2.40 -1.81
C GLU A 28 -15.62 1.32 -2.45
N ASN A 29 -16.84 1.69 -2.85
CA ASN A 29 -17.84 0.77 -3.40
C ASN A 29 -17.80 0.63 -4.93
N VAL A 30 -16.65 0.86 -5.55
CA VAL A 30 -16.44 0.59 -6.98
C VAL A 30 -16.51 -0.90 -7.28
N LEU A 31 -16.97 -1.28 -8.47
CA LEU A 31 -16.90 -2.67 -8.94
C LEU A 31 -15.43 -3.06 -9.16
N ARG A 32 -15.03 -4.19 -8.58
CA ARG A 32 -13.65 -4.69 -8.61
C ARG A 32 -13.61 -6.12 -9.13
N ASN A 33 -12.46 -6.52 -9.67
CA ASN A 33 -12.17 -7.90 -10.00
C ASN A 33 -10.91 -8.36 -9.25
N PRO A 34 -11.05 -8.81 -7.98
CA PRO A 34 -9.90 -9.11 -7.12
C PRO A 34 -8.96 -10.17 -7.71
N ALA A 35 -9.49 -11.16 -8.44
CA ALA A 35 -8.69 -12.22 -9.04
C ALA A 35 -7.79 -11.72 -10.19
N MET A 36 -8.24 -10.70 -10.94
CA MET A 36 -7.40 -10.06 -11.94
C MET A 36 -6.47 -9.02 -11.31
N GLU A 37 -6.98 -8.23 -10.37
CA GLU A 37 -6.24 -7.14 -9.72
C GLU A 37 -5.06 -7.67 -8.89
N SER A 38 -5.21 -8.81 -8.22
CA SER A 38 -4.12 -9.47 -7.48
C SER A 38 -2.99 -10.02 -8.36
N ASP A 39 -3.24 -10.15 -9.68
CA ASP A 39 -2.25 -10.62 -10.65
C ASP A 39 -1.60 -9.45 -11.44
N VAL A 40 -1.97 -8.20 -11.17
CA VAL A 40 -1.37 -7.01 -11.79
C VAL A 40 -0.19 -6.51 -10.96
N ILE A 41 0.92 -6.19 -11.64
CA ILE A 41 2.13 -5.65 -11.02
C ILE A 41 2.33 -4.22 -11.49
N VAL A 42 2.31 -3.27 -10.55
CA VAL A 42 2.57 -1.84 -10.81
C VAL A 42 4.01 -1.51 -10.46
N GLY A 43 4.82 -1.18 -11.47
CA GLY A 43 6.19 -0.72 -11.27
C GLY A 43 6.25 0.78 -10.95
N VAL A 44 6.94 1.16 -9.88
CA VAL A 44 7.13 2.56 -9.48
C VAL A 44 8.61 2.90 -9.56
N ILE A 45 8.96 3.92 -10.35
CA ILE A 45 10.33 4.45 -10.46
C ILE A 45 10.43 5.69 -9.59
N ASP A 46 10.94 5.52 -8.37
CA ASP A 46 11.08 6.57 -7.37
C ASP A 46 12.37 6.29 -6.54
N THR A 47 12.53 7.00 -5.44
CA THR A 47 13.61 6.92 -4.45
C THR A 47 13.58 5.67 -3.59
N GLY A 48 12.53 4.85 -3.68
CA GLY A 48 12.39 3.59 -2.96
C GLY A 48 11.04 3.46 -2.27
N ILE A 49 10.98 2.59 -1.25
CA ILE A 49 9.78 2.27 -0.49
C ILE A 49 10.14 2.03 0.98
N TRP A 50 9.18 2.25 1.87
CA TRP A 50 9.28 1.91 3.29
C TRP A 50 8.43 0.67 3.58
N PRO A 51 8.99 -0.56 3.50
CA PRO A 51 8.21 -1.80 3.54
C PRO A 51 7.47 -2.04 4.86
N GLU A 52 7.87 -1.35 5.94
CA GLU A 52 7.23 -1.45 7.26
C GLU A 52 5.97 -0.58 7.40
N SER A 53 5.57 0.16 6.35
CA SER A 53 4.33 0.92 6.38
C SER A 53 3.11 0.00 6.31
N GLU A 54 2.10 0.26 7.14
CA GLU A 54 0.81 -0.44 7.13
C GLU A 54 0.13 -0.47 5.75
N SER A 55 0.41 0.53 4.90
CA SER A 55 -0.09 0.57 3.51
C SER A 55 0.43 -0.56 2.62
N PHE A 56 1.49 -1.27 3.03
CA PHE A 56 2.11 -2.38 2.28
C PHE A 56 1.99 -3.73 3.00
N SER A 57 1.06 -3.88 3.95
CA SER A 57 0.75 -5.18 4.57
C SER A 57 0.31 -6.21 3.50
N ASP A 58 0.86 -7.41 3.57
CA ASP A 58 0.51 -8.54 2.69
C ASP A 58 -0.53 -9.49 3.32
N GLU A 59 -1.20 -9.04 4.39
CA GLU A 59 -2.26 -9.82 5.00
C GLU A 59 -3.40 -10.06 3.99
N GLY A 60 -3.75 -11.32 3.78
CA GLY A 60 -4.76 -11.73 2.80
C GLY A 60 -4.24 -11.89 1.36
N PHE A 61 -2.96 -11.61 1.09
CA PHE A 61 -2.36 -11.81 -0.24
C PHE A 61 -1.94 -13.28 -0.47
N GLY A 62 -2.13 -13.73 -1.71
CA GLY A 62 -1.56 -14.97 -2.22
C GLY A 62 -0.09 -14.81 -2.63
N PRO A 63 0.57 -15.85 -3.14
CA PRO A 63 1.94 -15.72 -3.64
C PRO A 63 2.00 -14.80 -4.86
N ALA A 64 3.14 -14.15 -5.06
CA ALA A 64 3.45 -13.37 -6.26
C ALA A 64 3.05 -14.10 -7.57
N PRO A 65 2.54 -13.37 -8.57
CA PRO A 65 2.20 -13.92 -9.89
C PRO A 65 3.31 -14.76 -10.51
N LEU A 66 2.98 -15.92 -11.09
CA LEU A 66 3.96 -16.82 -11.75
C LEU A 66 4.71 -16.15 -12.91
N LYS A 67 4.12 -15.11 -13.51
CA LYS A 67 4.73 -14.32 -14.58
C LYS A 67 5.80 -13.34 -14.06
N TRP A 68 5.86 -13.09 -12.75
CA TRP A 68 6.84 -12.21 -12.16
C TRP A 68 8.24 -12.81 -12.23
N LYS A 69 9.17 -12.05 -12.81
CA LYS A 69 10.59 -12.44 -12.93
C LYS A 69 11.52 -11.46 -12.24
N GLY A 70 10.97 -10.51 -11.49
CA GLY A 70 11.77 -9.57 -10.71
C GLY A 70 12.40 -10.27 -9.51
N ALA A 71 13.44 -9.66 -8.97
CA ALA A 71 14.14 -10.16 -7.80
C ALA A 71 14.07 -9.12 -6.67
N CYS A 72 13.94 -9.60 -5.44
CA CYS A 72 14.09 -8.75 -4.27
C CYS A 72 15.58 -8.43 -4.08
N LYS A 73 16.04 -7.31 -4.63
CA LYS A 73 17.44 -6.84 -4.53
C LYS A 73 17.60 -5.72 -3.51
N GLY A 74 16.89 -5.83 -2.39
CA GLY A 74 16.93 -4.85 -1.31
C GLY A 74 18.33 -4.67 -0.70
N GLY A 75 18.48 -3.61 0.09
CA GLY A 75 19.68 -3.36 0.90
C GLY A 75 19.62 -4.05 2.26
N THR A 76 20.45 -3.60 3.20
CA THR A 76 20.43 -4.08 4.59
C THR A 76 19.07 -3.82 5.24
N ASN A 77 18.51 -4.83 5.90
CA ASN A 77 17.18 -4.79 6.55
C ASN A 77 16.00 -4.55 5.59
N PHE A 78 16.14 -4.91 4.32
CA PHE A 78 15.05 -4.84 3.36
C PHE A 78 14.55 -6.24 3.00
N THR A 79 13.26 -6.48 3.21
CA THR A 79 12.60 -7.75 2.91
C THR A 79 11.40 -7.50 2.02
N CYS A 80 11.28 -8.27 0.93
CA CYS A 80 10.06 -8.28 0.13
C CYS A 80 9.06 -9.27 0.72
N ASN A 81 7.79 -8.92 0.62
CA ASN A 81 6.66 -9.76 1.03
C ASN A 81 6.02 -10.45 -0.19
N LYS A 82 4.82 -11.02 0.00
CA LYS A 82 4.16 -11.92 -0.95
C LYS A 82 3.67 -11.24 -2.23
#